data_AF-A0A9X4F3T4-F1
#
_entry.id   AF-A0A9X4F3T4-F1
#
_cell.length_a   1.000
_cell.length_b   1.000
_cell.length_c   1.000
_cell.angle_alpha   90.00
_cell.angle_beta   90.00
_cell.angle_gamma   90.00
#
_symmetry.space_group_name_H-M   'P 1'
#
loop_
_entity.id
_entity.type
_entity.pdbx_description
1 polymer ?
#
loop_
_entity_poly.entity_id
_entity_poly.type
_entity_poly.pdbx_seq_one_letter_code
_entity_poly.pdbx_strand_id
1 'polypeptide(L)'
;METELFVLLFQPGEFFAPRSVVTHPELILQCEPEQAKLGNNALFHCQDDLIADRVVTKDTERPFGPSAYQFHYFDSAHRAKKSQSKEIFNEVFESVGSAYGFEDLMPAVAIQFDKDSKSVKLYHFNDTAHHGTIFLKYAEMPWEVEASGSTWAHCVTALEQAYPRLLKYRHLLNDTCWYTRWKHDMELERKYTFKNIPDTWALNTALYRSINLEGKLLGFVPELDMDIQVFDYDNHLFEVIEPASKGYISFIPQTNGKVAVKQKWFEENTELRKETIHYDCELTDAEFESKATELAQGEVKRMAPFRRKRFDVNFESLDTGNIFGVYFDICRNLDEPEKYAFSQCEVEYCRSRTMFDFQKVMEEYEVICAYVKDFLTQQGMEFEQDLFSKLDFARNTYLAQQQEGK
;
A
#
# COMPACT_ATOMS: atom_id res chain seq x y z
N MET A 1 21.67 -11.74 -13.55
CA MET A 1 21.92 -10.31 -13.29
C MET A 1 22.94 -10.28 -12.18
N GLU A 2 24.06 -9.60 -12.36
CA GLU A 2 25.08 -9.52 -11.31
C GLU A 2 24.71 -8.40 -10.34
N THR A 3 23.76 -8.72 -9.46
CA THR A 3 23.27 -7.82 -8.41
C THR A 3 23.95 -8.17 -7.09
N GLU A 4 24.27 -7.16 -6.29
CA GLU A 4 24.72 -7.32 -4.91
C GLU A 4 23.79 -6.54 -3.99
N LEU A 5 23.42 -7.13 -2.85
CA LEU A 5 22.56 -6.51 -1.85
C LEU A 5 23.32 -6.43 -0.53
N PHE A 6 23.31 -5.24 0.07
CA PHE A 6 23.96 -4.98 1.36
C PHE A 6 22.95 -4.38 2.32
N VAL A 7 22.95 -4.83 3.57
CA VAL A 7 22.16 -4.23 4.66
C VAL A 7 23.12 -3.61 5.67
N LEU A 8 22.99 -2.31 5.84
CA LEU A 8 23.80 -1.49 6.73
C LEU A 8 23.13 -1.41 8.10
N LEU A 9 23.88 -1.84 9.11
CA LEU A 9 23.45 -1.90 10.51
C LEU A 9 24.01 -0.71 11.28
N PHE A 10 23.13 0.02 11.96
CA PHE A 10 23.47 1.23 12.70
C PHE A 10 23.03 1.11 14.15
N GLN A 11 23.72 1.79 15.06
CA GLN A 11 23.14 2.01 16.38
C GLN A 11 21.84 2.81 16.27
N PRO A 12 20.75 2.42 16.96
CA PRO A 12 19.54 3.21 17.05
C PRO A 12 19.85 4.59 17.63
N GLY A 13 19.55 5.67 16.90
CA GLY A 13 19.89 7.02 17.34
C GLY A 13 20.06 7.99 16.18
N GLU A 14 21.25 8.59 16.07
CA GLU A 14 21.50 9.74 15.20
C GLU A 14 21.20 9.49 13.71
N PHE A 15 21.30 8.25 13.23
CA PHE A 15 20.99 7.93 11.84
C PHE A 15 19.49 8.08 11.51
N PHE A 16 18.60 7.73 12.45
CA PHE A 16 17.15 7.90 12.30
C PHE A 16 16.69 9.35 12.56
N ALA A 17 17.59 10.19 13.06
CA ALA A 17 17.41 11.64 13.19
C ALA A 17 18.56 12.37 12.47
N PRO A 18 18.72 12.18 11.14
CA PRO A 18 19.97 12.45 10.45
C PRO A 18 20.31 13.95 10.51
N ARG A 19 21.55 14.23 10.96
CA ARG A 19 22.13 15.59 11.05
C ARG A 19 22.81 15.98 9.74
N SER A 20 23.43 17.15 9.66
CA SER A 20 24.24 17.56 8.50
C SER A 20 25.48 16.71 8.24
N VAL A 21 25.86 15.81 9.17
CA VAL A 21 26.99 14.91 9.06
C VAL A 21 26.49 13.49 8.81
N VAL A 22 27.12 12.78 7.88
CA VAL A 22 26.81 11.38 7.56
C VAL A 22 27.23 10.49 8.74
N THR A 23 26.29 9.72 9.29
CA THR A 23 26.61 8.62 10.21
C THR A 23 26.94 7.39 9.38
N HIS A 24 28.05 6.71 9.69
CA HIS A 24 28.45 5.46 9.04
C HIS A 24 27.83 4.26 9.77
N PRO A 25 27.61 3.13 9.07
CA PRO A 25 27.18 1.90 9.71
C PRO A 25 28.26 1.38 10.67
N GLU A 26 27.88 0.54 11.62
CA GLU A 26 28.83 -0.22 12.45
C GLU A 26 29.22 -1.53 11.74
N LEU A 27 28.25 -2.15 11.07
CA LEU A 27 28.40 -3.40 10.35
C LEU A 27 27.61 -3.36 9.05
N ILE A 28 28.09 -4.11 8.07
CA ILE A 28 27.39 -4.35 6.80
C ILE A 28 27.21 -5.85 6.65
N LEU A 29 26.00 -6.27 6.35
CA LEU A 29 25.69 -7.62 5.92
C LEU A 29 25.63 -7.65 4.39
N GLN A 30 26.37 -8.55 3.76
CA GLN A 30 26.12 -8.90 2.36
C GLN A 30 25.05 -9.98 2.32
N CYS A 31 24.02 -9.75 1.51
CA CYS A 31 22.85 -10.60 1.41
C CYS A 31 22.70 -11.20 0.01
N GLU A 32 22.04 -12.35 -0.06
CA GLU A 32 21.67 -13.01 -1.31
C GLU A 32 20.49 -12.25 -1.96
N PRO A 33 20.70 -11.53 -3.07
CA PRO A 33 19.64 -10.71 -3.67
C PRO A 33 18.48 -11.55 -4.23
N GLU A 34 18.74 -12.79 -4.63
CA GLU A 34 17.72 -13.69 -5.20
C GLU A 34 16.72 -14.21 -4.17
N GLN A 35 17.06 -14.16 -2.88
CA GLN A 35 16.14 -14.51 -1.79
C GLN A 35 15.30 -13.30 -1.35
N ALA A 36 15.78 -12.07 -1.60
CA ALA A 36 15.13 -10.86 -1.15
C ALA A 36 13.93 -10.48 -2.03
N LYS A 37 12.87 -9.95 -1.41
CA LYS A 37 11.73 -9.36 -2.14
C LYS A 37 12.08 -7.91 -2.50
N LEU A 38 12.69 -7.74 -3.66
CA LEU A 38 13.22 -6.48 -4.12
C LEU A 38 12.49 -6.00 -5.38
N GLY A 39 11.99 -4.77 -5.34
CA GLY A 39 11.52 -4.03 -6.51
C GLY A 39 12.29 -2.73 -6.70
N ASN A 40 11.99 -2.03 -7.79
CA ASN A 40 12.65 -0.76 -8.09
C ASN A 40 12.34 0.36 -7.08
N ASN A 41 11.18 0.36 -6.43
CA ASN A 41 10.79 1.37 -5.44
C ASN A 41 11.06 0.94 -4.00
N ALA A 42 10.92 -0.35 -3.69
CA ALA A 42 11.01 -0.83 -2.32
C ALA A 42 11.70 -2.20 -2.21
N LEU A 43 12.34 -2.42 -1.06
CA LEU A 43 12.70 -3.75 -0.55
C LEU A 43 11.71 -4.11 0.55
N PHE A 44 11.17 -5.31 0.52
CA PHE A 44 10.31 -5.84 1.55
C PHE A 44 10.96 -7.05 2.22
N HIS A 45 10.89 -7.09 3.54
CA HIS A 45 11.45 -8.15 4.37
C HIS A 45 10.34 -8.71 5.24
N CYS A 46 9.90 -9.95 5.03
CA CYS A 46 8.87 -10.58 5.86
C CYS A 46 9.43 -11.67 6.76
N GLN A 47 10.12 -12.65 6.18
CA GLN A 47 10.60 -13.81 6.92
C GLN A 47 11.51 -14.64 6.02
N ASP A 48 12.67 -15.02 6.56
CA ASP A 48 13.71 -15.86 5.95
C ASP A 48 14.16 -15.45 4.53
N ASP A 49 13.82 -14.25 4.08
CA ASP A 49 14.14 -13.70 2.75
C ASP A 49 15.43 -12.86 2.75
N LEU A 50 15.78 -12.28 3.89
CA LEU A 50 17.04 -11.57 4.07
C LEU A 50 18.14 -12.52 4.55
N ILE A 51 18.67 -13.31 3.62
CA ILE A 51 19.77 -14.26 3.87
C ILE A 51 21.10 -13.54 3.70
N ALA A 52 21.91 -13.51 4.77
CA ALA A 52 23.26 -12.98 4.75
C ALA A 52 24.29 -14.12 4.85
N ASP A 53 25.42 -13.96 4.16
CA ASP A 53 26.52 -14.93 4.14
C ASP A 53 27.88 -14.27 4.41
N ARG A 54 27.93 -12.95 4.58
CA ARG A 54 29.15 -12.21 4.87
C ARG A 54 28.86 -11.00 5.74
N VAL A 55 29.77 -10.76 6.68
CA VAL A 55 29.80 -9.54 7.49
C VAL A 55 31.03 -8.72 7.10
N VAL A 56 30.84 -7.42 6.98
CA VAL A 56 31.87 -6.47 6.55
C VAL A 56 31.94 -5.34 7.58
N THR A 57 33.16 -5.07 8.05
CA THR A 57 33.54 -3.90 8.84
C THR A 57 34.52 -3.04 8.01
N LYS A 58 34.94 -1.91 8.57
CA LYS A 58 35.98 -1.06 7.98
C LYS A 58 37.29 -1.80 7.71
N ASP A 59 37.64 -2.71 8.61
CA ASP A 59 38.97 -3.34 8.65
C ASP A 59 38.94 -4.82 8.27
N THR A 60 37.78 -5.46 8.27
CA THR A 60 37.65 -6.92 8.10
C THR A 60 36.42 -7.26 7.27
N GLU A 61 36.58 -8.26 6.42
CA GLU A 61 35.50 -8.88 5.68
C GLU A 61 35.55 -10.38 5.94
N ARG A 62 34.45 -10.95 6.45
CA ARG A 62 34.43 -12.33 6.91
C ARG A 62 33.20 -13.07 6.37
N PRO A 63 33.39 -14.11 5.54
CA PRO A 63 32.29 -14.98 5.17
C PRO A 63 31.85 -15.84 6.35
N PHE A 64 30.57 -16.17 6.38
CA PHE A 64 29.94 -17.13 7.27
C PHE A 64 28.90 -17.96 6.48
N GLY A 65 28.24 -18.92 7.11
CA GLY A 65 27.23 -19.73 6.42
C GLY A 65 25.94 -18.94 6.16
N PRO A 66 25.23 -19.14 5.03
CA PRO A 66 23.97 -18.46 4.74
C PRO A 66 23.01 -18.54 5.92
N SER A 67 22.62 -17.38 6.46
CA SER A 67 21.77 -17.29 7.66
C SER A 67 20.77 -16.15 7.51
N ALA A 68 19.52 -16.41 7.88
CA ALA A 68 18.45 -15.42 7.85
C ALA A 68 18.64 -14.37 8.95
N TYR A 69 18.74 -13.10 8.57
CA TYR A 69 18.73 -11.98 9.51
C TYR A 69 17.28 -11.59 9.83
N GLN A 70 16.82 -11.88 11.05
CA GLN A 70 15.41 -11.75 11.44
C GLN A 70 15.24 -10.79 12.62
N PHE A 71 14.50 -9.70 12.43
CA PHE A 71 14.34 -8.66 13.46
C PHE A 71 12.88 -8.34 13.83
N HIS A 72 11.89 -9.01 13.24
CA HIS A 72 10.48 -8.85 13.61
C HIS A 72 10.15 -9.42 14.99
N TYR A 73 9.07 -8.93 15.60
CA TYR A 73 8.71 -9.25 16.98
C TYR A 73 7.20 -9.37 17.28
N PHE A 74 6.33 -9.27 16.26
CA PHE A 74 4.88 -9.13 16.44
C PHE A 74 4.22 -10.35 17.10
N ASP A 75 4.63 -11.57 16.75
CA ASP A 75 4.08 -12.81 17.30
C ASP A 75 5.16 -13.75 17.85
N SER A 76 4.74 -14.91 18.38
CA SER A 76 5.65 -15.89 18.95
C SER A 76 6.59 -16.51 17.91
N ALA A 77 6.15 -16.68 16.67
CA ALA A 77 6.97 -17.23 15.60
C ALA A 77 8.06 -16.22 15.21
N HIS A 78 7.71 -14.95 15.04
CA HIS A 78 8.67 -13.86 14.81
C HIS A 78 9.72 -13.79 15.92
N ARG A 79 9.29 -13.80 17.20
CA ARG A 79 10.22 -13.76 18.33
C ARG A 79 11.16 -14.97 18.38
N ALA A 80 10.67 -16.17 18.08
CA ALA A 80 11.51 -17.36 18.02
C ALA A 80 12.60 -17.26 16.93
N LYS A 81 12.23 -16.80 15.73
CA LYS A 81 13.19 -16.59 14.64
C LYS A 81 14.18 -15.46 14.95
N LYS A 82 13.73 -14.37 15.56
CA LYS A 82 14.61 -13.29 16.05
C LYS A 82 15.62 -13.82 17.08
N SER A 83 15.19 -14.67 18.02
CA SER A 83 16.10 -15.29 18.99
C SER A 83 17.17 -16.17 18.32
N GLN A 84 16.79 -16.99 17.34
CA GLN A 84 17.75 -17.79 16.57
C GLN A 84 18.74 -16.91 15.79
N SER A 85 18.22 -15.87 15.11
CA SER A 85 19.05 -14.88 14.40
C SER A 85 20.03 -14.21 15.37
N LYS A 86 19.57 -13.79 16.54
CA LYS A 86 20.41 -13.16 17.57
C LYS A 86 21.59 -14.05 17.98
N GLU A 87 21.38 -15.34 18.21
CA GLU A 87 22.45 -16.27 18.59
C GLU A 87 23.53 -16.33 17.51
N ILE A 88 23.13 -16.57 16.26
CA ILE A 88 24.04 -16.68 15.10
C ILE A 88 24.81 -15.37 14.89
N PHE A 89 24.10 -14.24 14.83
CA PHE A 89 24.72 -12.97 14.46
C PHE A 89 25.57 -12.37 15.58
N ASN A 90 25.29 -12.67 16.85
CA ASN A 90 26.22 -12.29 17.93
C ASN A 90 27.58 -12.99 17.77
N GLU A 91 27.60 -14.29 17.46
CA GLU A 91 28.86 -15.01 17.20
C GLU A 91 29.57 -14.43 15.98
N VAL A 92 28.84 -14.16 14.89
CA VAL A 92 29.39 -13.54 13.68
C VAL A 92 30.00 -12.17 13.98
N PHE A 93 29.31 -11.33 14.76
CA PHE A 93 29.76 -9.97 15.10
C PHE A 93 31.00 -10.01 16.01
N GLU A 94 31.03 -10.89 17.01
CA GLU A 94 32.21 -11.10 17.85
C GLU A 94 33.41 -11.57 17.01
N SER A 95 33.16 -12.42 16.01
CA SER A 95 34.20 -12.98 15.14
C SER A 95 34.92 -11.94 14.26
N VAL A 96 34.33 -10.75 14.08
CA VAL A 96 34.96 -9.60 13.40
C VAL A 96 35.37 -8.49 14.38
N GLY A 97 35.33 -8.77 15.69
CA GLY A 97 35.73 -7.83 16.73
C GLY A 97 34.75 -6.67 16.96
N SER A 98 33.48 -6.83 16.59
CA SER A 98 32.44 -5.82 16.86
C SER A 98 32.26 -5.62 18.37
N ALA A 99 32.15 -4.36 18.79
CA ALA A 99 31.76 -4.02 20.16
C ALA A 99 30.24 -4.12 20.39
N TYR A 100 29.47 -4.36 19.33
CA TYR A 100 28.01 -4.34 19.31
C TYR A 100 27.45 -5.73 19.02
N GLY A 101 26.43 -6.10 19.78
CA GLY A 101 25.61 -7.28 19.53
C GLY A 101 24.41 -6.99 18.64
N PHE A 102 23.66 -8.04 18.33
CA PHE A 102 22.48 -8.01 17.48
C PHE A 102 21.42 -6.98 17.90
N GLU A 103 21.17 -6.85 19.20
CA GLU A 103 20.13 -5.93 19.72
C GLU A 103 20.62 -4.47 19.82
N ASP A 104 21.92 -4.23 19.68
CA ASP A 104 22.51 -2.89 19.70
C ASP A 104 22.43 -2.20 18.33
N LEU A 105 22.04 -2.94 17.29
CA LEU A 105 22.07 -2.51 15.90
C LEU A 105 20.71 -2.70 15.22
N MET A 106 20.38 -1.78 14.33
CA MET A 106 19.17 -1.78 13.53
C MET A 106 19.52 -1.71 12.05
N PRO A 107 18.90 -2.54 11.18
CA PRO A 107 19.03 -2.40 9.74
C PRO A 107 18.29 -1.13 9.30
N ALA A 108 19.06 -0.10 8.92
CA ALA A 108 18.49 1.20 8.57
C ALA A 108 18.55 1.51 7.08
N VAL A 109 19.55 0.98 6.38
CA VAL A 109 19.72 1.17 4.94
C VAL A 109 20.00 -0.17 4.27
N ALA A 110 19.37 -0.38 3.12
CA ALA A 110 19.78 -1.40 2.17
C ALA A 110 20.36 -0.74 0.91
N ILE A 111 21.43 -1.31 0.37
CA ILE A 111 22.08 -0.83 -0.85
C ILE A 111 22.08 -1.97 -1.87
N GLN A 112 21.51 -1.72 -3.04
CA GLN A 112 21.58 -2.61 -4.18
C GLN A 112 22.58 -2.05 -5.19
N PHE A 113 23.61 -2.81 -5.52
CA PHE A 113 24.46 -2.55 -6.68
C PHE A 113 24.00 -3.41 -7.83
N ASP A 114 23.72 -2.79 -8.96
CA ASP A 114 23.39 -3.46 -10.21
C ASP A 114 24.54 -3.21 -11.20
N LYS A 115 25.37 -4.24 -11.41
CA LYS A 115 26.55 -4.16 -12.29
C LYS A 115 26.16 -4.09 -13.77
N ASP A 116 24.99 -4.63 -14.13
CA ASP A 116 24.51 -4.66 -15.51
C ASP A 116 24.05 -3.26 -15.94
N SER A 117 23.25 -2.60 -15.09
CA SER A 117 22.81 -1.21 -15.35
C SER A 117 23.81 -0.15 -14.89
N LYS A 118 24.89 -0.55 -14.20
CA LYS A 118 25.86 0.35 -13.55
C LYS A 118 25.15 1.38 -12.67
N SER A 119 24.22 0.92 -11.84
CA SER A 119 23.47 1.78 -10.92
C SER A 119 23.59 1.28 -9.50
N VAL A 120 23.47 2.20 -8.55
CA VAL A 120 23.31 1.89 -7.13
C VAL A 120 22.03 2.52 -6.62
N LYS A 121 21.22 1.71 -5.95
CA LYS A 121 19.94 2.10 -5.34
C LYS A 121 20.07 1.97 -3.83
N LEU A 122 19.61 3.00 -3.12
CA LEU A 122 19.61 3.01 -1.66
C LEU A 122 18.19 3.10 -1.16
N TYR A 123 17.88 2.19 -0.24
CA TYR A 123 16.59 2.03 0.40
C TYR A 123 16.75 2.31 1.89
N HIS A 124 15.86 3.08 2.48
CA HIS A 124 15.88 3.39 3.90
C HIS A 124 14.71 2.69 4.60
N PHE A 125 14.96 2.15 5.78
CA PHE A 125 13.91 1.60 6.66
C PHE A 125 12.78 2.62 6.78
N ASN A 126 11.56 2.22 6.48
CA ASN A 126 10.41 3.12 6.55
C ASN A 126 9.43 2.69 7.63
N ASP A 127 9.00 1.42 7.59
CA ASP A 127 7.95 0.94 8.49
C ASP A 127 7.98 -0.58 8.66
N THR A 128 7.38 -1.07 9.75
CA THR A 128 7.30 -2.48 10.10
C THR A 128 5.92 -2.82 10.66
N ALA A 129 5.29 -3.84 10.10
CA ALA A 129 4.01 -4.39 10.56
C ALA A 129 4.10 -5.92 10.67
N HIS A 130 2.99 -6.55 11.05
CA HIS A 130 2.91 -8.01 11.21
C HIS A 130 3.42 -8.79 9.98
N HIS A 131 3.16 -8.27 8.77
CA HIS A 131 3.53 -8.95 7.52
C HIS A 131 4.99 -8.76 7.10
N GLY A 132 5.68 -7.78 7.68
CA GLY A 132 7.07 -7.50 7.33
C GLY A 132 7.47 -6.05 7.52
N THR A 133 8.64 -5.72 7.01
CA THR A 133 9.29 -4.42 7.03
C THR A 133 9.51 -3.95 5.61
N ILE A 134 9.21 -2.67 5.34
CA ILE A 134 9.51 -2.05 4.06
C ILE A 134 10.67 -1.06 4.18
N PHE A 135 11.58 -1.13 3.22
CA PHE A 135 12.62 -0.14 2.98
C PHE A 135 12.29 0.58 1.67
N LEU A 136 12.19 1.90 1.71
CA LEU A 136 11.83 2.72 0.55
C LEU A 136 13.06 3.29 -0.12
N LYS A 137 13.12 3.20 -1.46
CA LYS A 137 14.16 3.83 -2.26
C LYS A 137 14.09 5.33 -2.05
N TYR A 138 15.22 5.93 -1.67
CA TYR A 138 15.36 7.39 -1.56
C TYR A 138 16.45 7.94 -2.47
N ALA A 139 17.31 7.07 -3.00
CA ALA A 139 18.35 7.45 -3.93
C ALA A 139 18.60 6.37 -4.99
N GLU A 140 18.96 6.86 -6.17
CA GLU A 140 19.45 6.10 -7.31
C GLU A 140 20.48 6.97 -8.01
N MET A 141 21.66 6.43 -8.26
CA MET A 141 22.79 7.13 -8.85
C MET A 141 23.61 6.18 -9.72
N PRO A 142 24.33 6.69 -10.73
CA PRO A 142 25.26 5.88 -11.49
C PRO A 142 26.35 5.32 -10.58
N TRP A 143 26.70 4.06 -10.79
CA TRP A 143 27.82 3.41 -10.15
C TRP A 143 29.04 3.49 -11.07
N GLU A 144 29.92 4.45 -10.79
CA GLU A 144 31.12 4.72 -11.60
C GLU A 144 32.40 4.11 -11.02
N VAL A 145 32.32 3.31 -9.95
CA VAL A 145 33.50 2.94 -9.18
C VAL A 145 34.42 1.96 -9.92
N GLU A 146 35.69 2.35 -10.00
CA GLU A 146 36.83 1.53 -10.37
C GLU A 146 36.97 0.34 -9.41
N ALA A 147 37.23 -0.85 -9.93
CA ALA A 147 37.20 -2.15 -9.23
C ALA A 147 38.19 -2.34 -8.05
N SER A 148 38.84 -1.29 -7.53
CA SER A 148 39.97 -1.39 -6.59
C SER A 148 39.69 -0.90 -5.16
N GLY A 149 38.43 -0.89 -4.71
CA GLY A 149 38.06 -0.57 -3.32
C GLY A 149 37.55 -1.78 -2.52
N SER A 150 37.56 -1.68 -1.18
CA SER A 150 36.90 -2.68 -0.31
C SER A 150 35.38 -2.52 -0.35
N THR A 151 34.65 -3.60 -0.06
CA THR A 151 33.17 -3.61 0.05
C THR A 151 32.64 -2.52 0.98
N TRP A 152 33.31 -2.32 2.12
CA TRP A 152 33.02 -1.25 3.06
C TRP A 152 33.12 0.13 2.40
N ALA A 153 34.25 0.42 1.73
CA ALA A 153 34.47 1.71 1.09
C ALA A 153 33.42 1.98 0.01
N HIS A 154 32.99 0.96 -0.73
CA HIS A 154 31.93 1.08 -1.73
C HIS A 154 30.58 1.47 -1.11
N CYS A 155 30.14 0.75 -0.08
CA CYS A 155 28.87 1.02 0.60
C CYS A 155 28.85 2.39 1.28
N VAL A 156 29.93 2.75 2.00
CA VAL A 156 30.04 4.05 2.67
C VAL A 156 30.08 5.19 1.66
N THR A 157 30.81 5.05 0.54
CA THR A 157 30.82 6.07 -0.52
C THR A 157 29.42 6.29 -1.11
N ALA A 158 28.68 5.21 -1.40
CA ALA A 158 27.31 5.30 -1.90
C ALA A 158 26.38 5.98 -0.88
N LEU A 159 26.51 5.63 0.41
CA LEU A 159 25.74 6.25 1.49
C LEU A 159 26.01 7.75 1.60
N GLU A 160 27.28 8.16 1.58
CA GLU A 160 27.69 9.57 1.65
C GLU A 160 27.15 10.38 0.46
N GLN A 161 27.23 9.84 -0.76
CA GLN A 161 26.69 10.48 -1.95
C GLN A 161 25.16 10.58 -1.93
N ALA A 162 24.48 9.60 -1.34
CA ALA A 162 23.02 9.60 -1.21
C ALA A 162 22.52 10.51 -0.08
N TYR A 163 23.38 10.83 0.89
CA TYR A 163 22.98 11.49 2.13
C TYR A 163 22.24 12.82 1.96
N PRO A 164 22.59 13.70 1.00
CA PRO A 164 21.81 14.91 0.73
C PRO A 164 20.35 14.61 0.35
N ARG A 165 20.07 13.51 -0.37
CA ARG A 165 18.70 13.07 -0.68
C ARG A 165 17.99 12.55 0.56
N LEU A 166 18.68 11.81 1.43
CA LEU A 166 18.13 11.37 2.71
C LEU A 166 17.71 12.58 3.56
N LEU A 167 18.56 13.61 3.69
CA LEU A 167 18.21 14.83 4.43
C LEU A 167 16.99 15.55 3.86
N LYS A 168 16.83 15.55 2.53
CA LYS A 168 15.67 16.12 1.85
C LYS A 168 14.40 15.34 2.17
N TYR A 169 14.45 14.00 2.13
CA TYR A 169 13.25 13.14 2.21
C TYR A 169 12.98 12.51 3.57
N ARG A 170 13.85 12.65 4.58
CA ARG A 170 13.71 12.03 5.91
C ARG A 170 12.36 12.23 6.60
N HIS A 171 11.71 13.37 6.37
CA HIS A 171 10.41 13.69 6.96
C HIS A 171 9.26 12.89 6.32
N LEU A 172 9.53 12.19 5.21
CA LEU A 172 8.61 11.31 4.51
C LEU A 172 8.80 9.83 4.89
N LEU A 173 9.86 9.50 5.64
CA LEU A 173 10.20 8.15 6.09
C LEU A 173 9.66 7.92 7.51
N ASN A 174 8.37 7.58 7.62
CA ASN A 174 7.72 7.26 8.89
C ASN A 174 6.44 6.44 8.66
N ASP A 175 5.89 5.88 9.74
CA ASP A 175 4.64 5.11 9.82
C ASP A 175 3.40 5.88 9.33
N THR A 176 3.38 7.21 9.52
CA THR A 176 2.31 8.07 8.97
C THR A 176 2.48 8.38 7.48
N CYS A 177 3.50 7.79 6.82
CA CYS A 177 3.81 7.75 5.39
C CYS A 177 3.16 8.86 4.56
N TRP A 178 3.98 9.73 3.96
CA TRP A 178 3.47 10.66 2.96
C TRP A 178 3.08 9.90 1.68
N TYR A 179 1.81 9.50 1.60
CA TYR A 179 1.21 8.98 0.40
C TYR A 179 0.86 10.13 -0.54
N THR A 180 1.12 9.92 -1.83
CA THR A 180 0.72 10.85 -2.88
C THR A 180 -0.25 10.17 -3.84
N ARG A 181 -1.03 10.95 -4.58
CA ARG A 181 -1.94 10.43 -5.59
C ARG A 181 -1.51 10.94 -6.95
N TRP A 182 -1.44 10.06 -7.94
CA TRP A 182 -1.06 10.40 -9.31
C TRP A 182 -1.95 11.51 -9.91
N LYS A 183 -3.27 11.41 -9.72
CA LYS A 183 -4.27 12.44 -10.08
C LYS A 183 -5.12 12.75 -8.85
N HIS A 184 -4.78 13.83 -8.16
CA HIS A 184 -5.28 14.10 -6.81
C HIS A 184 -6.82 14.17 -6.71
N ASP A 185 -7.48 14.66 -7.74
CA ASP A 185 -8.93 14.83 -7.84
C ASP A 185 -9.61 13.77 -8.70
N MET A 186 -8.92 12.66 -9.01
CA MET A 186 -9.49 11.57 -9.81
C MET A 186 -9.48 10.25 -9.03
N GLU A 187 -10.53 9.46 -9.24
CA GLU A 187 -10.68 8.08 -8.77
C GLU A 187 -10.63 7.17 -10.01
N LEU A 188 -9.80 6.13 -9.96
CA LEU A 188 -9.67 5.12 -11.01
C LEU A 188 -10.16 3.78 -10.45
N GLU A 189 -11.27 3.27 -10.97
CA GLU A 189 -11.88 2.04 -10.47
C GLU A 189 -12.55 1.16 -11.56
N ARG A 190 -12.42 -0.17 -11.41
CA ARG A 190 -13.07 -1.18 -12.25
C ARG A 190 -13.99 -2.02 -11.40
N LYS A 191 -15.17 -2.32 -11.94
CA LYS A 191 -16.23 -2.97 -11.19
C LYS A 191 -16.61 -4.32 -11.78
N TYR A 192 -16.95 -5.23 -10.88
CA TYR A 192 -17.52 -6.53 -11.17
C TYR A 192 -18.79 -6.69 -10.32
N THR A 193 -19.94 -6.51 -10.95
CA THR A 193 -21.25 -6.60 -10.29
C THR A 193 -21.66 -8.05 -10.17
N PHE A 194 -21.88 -8.55 -8.95
CA PHE A 194 -22.27 -9.93 -8.73
C PHE A 194 -23.75 -10.13 -9.01
N LYS A 195 -24.10 -11.27 -9.61
CA LYS A 195 -25.51 -11.64 -9.85
C LYS A 195 -26.29 -11.94 -8.57
N ASN A 196 -25.61 -12.49 -7.58
CA ASN A 196 -26.12 -12.74 -6.23
C ASN A 196 -25.10 -12.21 -5.22
N ILE A 197 -25.54 -11.92 -3.99
CA ILE A 197 -24.63 -11.50 -2.92
C ILE A 197 -23.79 -12.72 -2.48
N PRO A 198 -22.46 -12.73 -2.68
CA PRO A 198 -21.62 -13.84 -2.27
C PRO A 198 -21.28 -13.77 -0.77
N ASP A 199 -20.62 -14.80 -0.25
CA ASP A 199 -19.91 -14.70 1.04
C ASP A 199 -18.67 -13.80 0.85
N THR A 200 -18.87 -12.50 1.06
CA THR A 200 -17.81 -11.50 0.87
C THR A 200 -16.65 -11.68 1.83
N TRP A 201 -16.87 -12.25 3.03
CA TRP A 201 -15.78 -12.52 3.96
C TRP A 201 -14.89 -13.67 3.46
N ALA A 202 -15.50 -14.75 2.98
CA ALA A 202 -14.77 -15.85 2.36
C ALA A 202 -13.96 -15.37 1.13
N LEU A 203 -14.55 -14.54 0.27
CA LEU A 203 -13.84 -13.96 -0.88
C LEU A 203 -12.69 -13.05 -0.45
N ASN A 204 -12.92 -12.15 0.49
CA ASN A 204 -11.91 -11.21 1.00
C ASN A 204 -10.70 -11.95 1.58
N THR A 205 -10.95 -12.93 2.45
CA THR A 205 -9.89 -13.73 3.09
C THR A 205 -9.17 -14.66 2.11
N ALA A 206 -9.87 -15.20 1.11
CA ALA A 206 -9.26 -15.99 0.05
C ALA A 206 -8.37 -15.13 -0.86
N LEU A 207 -8.81 -13.92 -1.24
CA LEU A 207 -8.02 -13.00 -2.04
C LEU A 207 -6.76 -12.57 -1.28
N TYR A 208 -6.94 -12.17 -0.02
CA TYR A 208 -5.85 -11.83 0.87
C TYR A 208 -4.80 -12.95 0.96
N ARG A 209 -5.23 -14.20 1.19
CA ARG A 209 -4.32 -15.35 1.21
C ARG A 209 -3.58 -15.51 -0.12
N SER A 210 -4.30 -15.41 -1.24
CA SER A 210 -3.75 -15.59 -2.58
C SER A 210 -2.64 -14.58 -2.88
N ILE A 211 -2.85 -13.31 -2.54
CA ILE A 211 -1.87 -12.24 -2.76
C ILE A 211 -0.74 -12.33 -1.72
N ASN A 212 -1.09 -12.32 -0.43
CA ASN A 212 -0.14 -11.99 0.62
C ASN A 212 0.57 -13.21 1.22
N LEU A 213 -0.11 -14.35 1.33
CA LEU A 213 0.47 -15.57 1.91
C LEU A 213 1.05 -16.50 0.84
N GLU A 214 0.40 -16.57 -0.32
CA GLU A 214 0.79 -17.44 -1.42
C GLU A 214 1.63 -16.74 -2.50
N GLY A 215 1.72 -15.39 -2.47
CA GLY A 215 2.55 -14.62 -3.38
C GLY A 215 2.13 -14.72 -4.85
N LYS A 216 0.85 -15.01 -5.13
CA LYS A 216 0.37 -15.26 -6.51
C LYS A 216 0.33 -14.01 -7.39
N LEU A 217 0.29 -12.82 -6.78
CA LEU A 217 0.44 -11.55 -7.48
C LEU A 217 1.89 -11.07 -7.35
N LEU A 218 2.73 -11.47 -8.31
CA LEU A 218 4.18 -11.25 -8.26
C LEU A 218 4.54 -9.75 -8.20
N GLY A 219 5.47 -9.41 -7.31
CA GLY A 219 5.95 -8.03 -7.14
C GLY A 219 5.07 -7.15 -6.25
N PHE A 220 3.97 -7.69 -5.73
CA PHE A 220 3.08 -6.99 -4.80
C PHE A 220 3.15 -7.60 -3.40
N VAL A 221 3.00 -6.75 -2.39
CA VAL A 221 3.01 -7.12 -0.96
C VAL A 221 1.80 -6.48 -0.27
N PRO A 222 1.33 -7.01 0.87
CA PRO A 222 0.27 -6.33 1.63
C PRO A 222 0.67 -4.90 1.97
N GLU A 223 -0.29 -3.97 1.88
CA GLU A 223 -0.06 -2.62 2.39
C GLU A 223 0.11 -2.69 3.92
N LEU A 224 1.24 -2.20 4.43
CA LEU A 224 1.52 -2.23 5.87
C LEU A 224 0.41 -1.51 6.66
N ASP A 225 -0.07 -2.17 7.72
CA ASP A 225 -1.12 -1.71 8.65
C ASP A 225 -2.49 -1.35 8.04
N MET A 226 -2.68 -1.52 6.74
CA MET A 226 -3.94 -1.25 6.03
C MET A 226 -4.31 -2.37 5.06
N ASP A 227 -3.73 -3.55 5.22
CA ASP A 227 -3.88 -4.72 4.35
C ASP A 227 -5.31 -5.27 4.30
N ILE A 228 -6.00 -5.33 5.45
CA ILE A 228 -7.42 -5.68 5.56
C ILE A 228 -8.16 -4.61 6.35
N GLN A 229 -9.23 -4.07 5.76
CA GLN A 229 -10.10 -3.12 6.44
C GLN A 229 -11.58 -3.51 6.26
N VAL A 230 -12.40 -3.19 7.25
CA VAL A 230 -13.85 -3.43 7.20
C VAL A 230 -14.58 -2.16 7.58
N PHE A 231 -15.43 -1.69 6.68
CA PHE A 231 -16.24 -0.50 6.88
C PHE A 231 -17.73 -0.85 6.85
N ASP A 232 -18.51 -0.11 7.63
CA ASP A 232 -19.95 -0.27 7.73
C ASP A 232 -20.59 1.09 7.98
N TYR A 233 -21.32 1.61 7.00
CA TYR A 233 -21.87 2.95 7.06
C TYR A 233 -23.12 3.10 6.21
N ASP A 234 -23.98 4.01 6.63
CA ASP A 234 -25.12 4.45 5.84
C ASP A 234 -24.65 5.46 4.78
N ASN A 235 -25.35 5.50 3.65
CA ASN A 235 -25.04 6.39 2.55
C ASN A 235 -26.31 7.04 2.02
N HIS A 236 -26.30 8.37 2.02
CA HIS A 236 -27.40 9.21 1.54
C HIS A 236 -26.93 9.92 0.26
N LEU A 237 -27.48 9.50 -0.89
CA LEU A 237 -27.11 10.05 -2.19
C LEU A 237 -28.10 11.08 -2.70
N PHE A 238 -27.55 12.10 -3.35
CA PHE A 238 -28.28 13.12 -4.10
C PHE A 238 -27.74 13.12 -5.53
N GLU A 239 -28.59 12.77 -6.49
CA GLU A 239 -28.28 12.86 -7.92
C GLU A 239 -28.28 14.32 -8.34
N VAL A 240 -27.26 14.76 -9.09
CA VAL A 240 -27.20 16.12 -9.64
C VAL A 240 -27.94 16.15 -10.96
N ILE A 241 -29.08 16.85 -10.99
CA ILE A 241 -29.93 17.01 -12.17
C ILE A 241 -29.53 18.24 -12.98
N GLU A 242 -29.19 19.35 -12.31
CA GLU A 242 -28.62 20.55 -12.92
C GLU A 242 -27.46 21.07 -12.05
N PRO A 243 -26.45 21.77 -12.62
CA PRO A 243 -26.23 22.11 -14.03
C PRO A 243 -25.66 20.93 -14.83
N ALA A 244 -25.17 21.17 -16.06
CA ALA A 244 -24.66 20.12 -16.97
C ALA A 244 -23.56 19.22 -16.37
N SER A 245 -22.86 19.67 -15.32
CA SER A 245 -21.88 18.85 -14.60
C SER A 245 -22.60 17.80 -13.75
N LYS A 246 -22.95 16.67 -14.39
CA LYS A 246 -23.69 15.56 -13.80
C LYS A 246 -22.84 14.77 -12.80
N GLY A 247 -23.51 13.89 -12.05
CA GLY A 247 -22.90 13.01 -11.07
C GLY A 247 -23.75 12.93 -9.82
N TYR A 248 -23.11 12.84 -8.65
CA TYR A 248 -23.83 12.80 -7.38
C TYR A 248 -23.01 13.33 -6.21
N ILE A 249 -23.74 13.68 -5.15
CA ILE A 249 -23.19 14.05 -3.84
C ILE A 249 -23.68 12.99 -2.84
N SER A 250 -22.76 12.49 -2.04
CA SER A 250 -22.97 11.43 -1.05
C SER A 250 -22.61 11.95 0.33
N PHE A 251 -23.51 11.76 1.28
CA PHE A 251 -23.32 12.06 2.69
C PHE A 251 -23.21 10.73 3.45
N ILE A 252 -22.09 10.54 4.14
CA ILE A 252 -21.76 9.32 4.87
C ILE A 252 -21.60 9.68 6.34
N PRO A 253 -22.59 9.39 7.20
CA PRO A 253 -22.46 9.58 8.64
C PRO A 253 -21.28 8.81 9.22
N GLN A 254 -20.50 9.46 10.06
CA GLN A 254 -19.30 8.93 10.71
C GLN A 254 -19.58 8.63 12.18
N THR A 255 -18.79 7.74 12.78
CA THR A 255 -18.95 7.31 14.18
C THR A 255 -18.69 8.43 15.20
N ASN A 256 -17.98 9.48 14.81
CA ASN A 256 -17.74 10.68 15.62
C ASN A 256 -18.92 11.67 15.63
N GLY A 257 -20.06 11.31 15.01
CA GLY A 257 -21.25 12.17 14.91
C GLY A 257 -21.18 13.21 13.78
N LYS A 258 -20.09 13.22 13.00
CA LYS A 258 -19.91 14.09 11.84
C LYS A 258 -20.24 13.37 10.54
N VAL A 259 -20.06 14.03 9.40
CA VAL A 259 -20.38 13.49 8.09
C VAL A 259 -19.22 13.65 7.11
N ALA A 260 -18.90 12.59 6.37
CA ALA A 260 -18.05 12.70 5.20
C ALA A 260 -18.92 13.04 3.98
N VAL A 261 -18.55 14.11 3.27
CA VAL A 261 -19.23 14.58 2.06
C VAL A 261 -18.37 14.26 0.85
N LYS A 262 -18.87 13.39 -0.02
CA LYS A 262 -18.19 12.91 -1.22
C LYS A 262 -18.94 13.40 -2.46
N GLN A 263 -18.26 14.05 -3.39
CA GLN A 263 -18.85 14.52 -4.64
C GLN A 263 -18.13 13.87 -5.83
N LYS A 264 -18.90 13.26 -6.74
CA LYS A 264 -18.39 12.69 -7.99
C LYS A 264 -18.98 13.45 -9.18
N TRP A 265 -18.15 13.73 -10.18
CA TRP A 265 -18.58 14.36 -11.43
C TRP A 265 -18.34 13.45 -12.62
N PHE A 266 -19.40 13.19 -13.39
CA PHE A 266 -19.37 12.40 -14.61
C PHE A 266 -20.68 12.54 -15.38
N GLU A 267 -20.62 12.64 -16.72
CA GLU A 267 -21.81 12.60 -17.59
C GLU A 267 -22.36 11.18 -17.74
N GLU A 268 -21.46 10.22 -17.90
CA GLU A 268 -21.73 8.79 -17.98
C GLU A 268 -20.78 8.03 -17.06
N ASN A 269 -21.19 6.84 -16.60
CA ASN A 269 -20.29 6.02 -15.78
C ASN A 269 -19.04 5.67 -16.59
N THR A 270 -17.89 5.83 -15.95
CA THR A 270 -16.55 5.56 -16.51
C THR A 270 -15.64 5.09 -15.38
N GLU A 271 -14.52 4.47 -15.72
CA GLU A 271 -13.55 3.99 -14.73
C GLU A 271 -12.77 5.12 -14.08
N LEU A 272 -12.49 6.21 -14.80
CA LEU A 272 -11.73 7.35 -14.31
C LEU A 272 -12.65 8.56 -14.14
N ARG A 273 -12.89 8.98 -12.90
CA ARG A 273 -13.87 10.04 -12.59
C ARG A 273 -13.30 11.07 -11.64
N LYS A 274 -13.80 12.30 -11.76
CA LYS A 274 -13.44 13.36 -10.82
C LYS A 274 -14.15 13.15 -9.50
N GLU A 275 -13.43 13.34 -8.41
CA GLU A 275 -13.92 13.16 -7.05
C GLU A 275 -13.29 14.13 -6.05
N THR A 276 -14.10 14.58 -5.10
CA THR A 276 -13.63 15.19 -3.85
C THR A 276 -14.29 14.52 -2.65
N ILE A 277 -13.55 14.51 -1.53
CA ILE A 277 -14.06 14.06 -0.24
C ILE A 277 -13.67 15.08 0.82
N HIS A 278 -14.64 15.51 1.61
CA HIS A 278 -14.46 16.31 2.80
C HIS A 278 -14.90 15.50 4.01
N TYR A 279 -13.98 15.20 4.92
CA TYR A 279 -14.27 14.47 6.15
C TYR A 279 -14.69 15.41 7.27
N ASP A 280 -15.34 14.87 8.30
CA ASP A 280 -15.61 15.56 9.57
C ASP A 280 -16.41 16.86 9.41
N CYS A 281 -17.35 16.88 8.46
CA CYS A 281 -18.26 18.00 8.27
C CYS A 281 -19.34 17.99 9.37
N GLU A 282 -19.57 19.15 9.99
CA GLU A 282 -20.63 19.37 10.97
C GLU A 282 -21.97 19.55 10.24
N LEU A 283 -22.68 18.46 10.00
CA LEU A 283 -23.95 18.44 9.27
C LEU A 283 -24.92 17.40 9.88
N THR A 284 -26.21 17.71 9.86
CA THR A 284 -27.29 16.77 10.19
C THR A 284 -28.03 16.30 8.93
N ASP A 285 -28.77 15.18 8.99
CA ASP A 285 -29.53 14.66 7.83
C ASP A 285 -30.49 15.71 7.24
N ALA A 286 -31.12 16.51 8.11
CA ALA A 286 -32.03 17.59 7.71
C ALA A 286 -31.34 18.67 6.84
N GLU A 287 -30.01 18.77 6.89
CA GLU A 287 -29.20 19.73 6.13
C GLU A 287 -28.60 19.14 4.85
N PHE A 288 -28.77 17.83 4.59
CA PHE A 288 -28.13 17.19 3.45
C PHE A 288 -28.61 17.75 2.10
N GLU A 289 -29.92 17.96 1.95
CA GLU A 289 -30.49 18.44 0.68
C GLU A 289 -30.10 19.89 0.37
N SER A 290 -30.13 20.76 1.38
CA SER A 290 -29.69 22.15 1.21
C SER A 290 -28.20 22.21 0.90
N LYS A 291 -27.37 21.39 1.57
CA LYS A 291 -25.94 21.30 1.29
C LYS A 291 -25.65 20.71 -0.10
N ALA A 292 -26.41 19.70 -0.52
CA ALA A 292 -26.29 19.11 -1.84
C ALA A 292 -26.59 20.14 -2.94
N THR A 293 -27.67 20.91 -2.77
CA THR A 293 -28.06 22.00 -3.68
C THR A 293 -26.96 23.07 -3.76
N GLU A 294 -26.39 23.45 -2.61
CA GLU A 294 -25.27 24.41 -2.54
C GLU A 294 -24.04 23.91 -3.32
N LEU A 295 -23.63 22.67 -3.09
CA LEU A 295 -22.45 22.06 -3.72
C LEU A 295 -22.66 21.78 -5.22
N ALA A 296 -23.87 21.41 -5.61
CA ALA A 296 -24.23 21.20 -7.02
C ALA A 296 -24.35 22.52 -7.79
N GLN A 297 -24.65 23.63 -7.09
CA GLN A 297 -25.02 24.91 -7.71
C GLN A 297 -26.21 24.75 -8.67
N GLY A 298 -27.16 23.89 -8.33
CA GLY A 298 -28.30 23.56 -9.17
C GLY A 298 -29.24 22.54 -8.53
N GLU A 299 -30.13 21.98 -9.33
CA GLU A 299 -31.13 21.03 -8.86
C GLU A 299 -30.51 19.67 -8.54
N VAL A 300 -30.86 19.14 -7.37
CA VAL A 300 -30.49 17.80 -6.92
C VAL A 300 -31.74 17.01 -6.59
N LYS A 301 -31.62 15.68 -6.64
CA LYS A 301 -32.70 14.77 -6.26
C LYS A 301 -32.19 13.74 -5.27
N ARG A 302 -32.84 13.67 -4.10
CA ARG A 302 -32.55 12.65 -3.08
C ARG A 302 -32.91 11.26 -3.61
N MET A 303 -31.94 10.36 -3.62
CA MET A 303 -32.11 8.96 -4.03
C MET A 303 -32.42 8.07 -2.82
N ALA A 304 -32.79 6.81 -3.08
CA ALA A 304 -33.02 5.84 -2.02
C ALA A 304 -31.71 5.61 -1.23
N PRO A 305 -31.71 5.80 0.10
CA PRO A 305 -30.51 5.60 0.90
C PRO A 305 -30.22 4.11 1.07
N PHE A 306 -28.96 3.78 1.36
CA PHE A 306 -28.55 2.40 1.59
C PHE A 306 -27.41 2.31 2.60
N ARG A 307 -27.30 1.17 3.27
CA ARG A 307 -26.15 0.80 4.09
C ARG A 307 -25.15 0.03 3.25
N ARG A 308 -23.88 0.41 3.33
CA ARG A 308 -22.74 -0.25 2.65
C ARG A 308 -21.87 -0.93 3.69
N LYS A 309 -21.73 -2.26 3.55
CA LYS A 309 -20.66 -3.03 4.18
C LYS A 309 -19.56 -3.24 3.16
N ARG A 310 -18.34 -2.82 3.47
CA ARG A 310 -17.19 -2.91 2.57
C ARG A 310 -16.05 -3.68 3.24
N PHE A 311 -15.46 -4.62 2.52
CA PHE A 311 -14.28 -5.39 2.93
C PHE A 311 -13.15 -5.13 1.95
N ASP A 312 -12.02 -4.65 2.47
CA ASP A 312 -10.90 -4.19 1.66
C ASP A 312 -9.73 -5.18 1.76
N VAL A 313 -9.07 -5.42 0.63
CA VAL A 313 -7.73 -5.99 0.55
C VAL A 313 -6.83 -4.99 -0.17
N ASN A 314 -5.87 -4.41 0.53
CA ASN A 314 -4.92 -3.45 -0.05
C ASN A 314 -3.51 -4.04 -0.17
N PHE A 315 -2.83 -3.70 -1.25
CA PHE A 315 -1.48 -4.17 -1.55
C PHE A 315 -0.68 -3.12 -2.33
N GLU A 316 0.64 -3.18 -2.17
CA GLU A 316 1.62 -2.23 -2.68
C GLU A 316 2.56 -2.92 -3.67
N SER A 317 2.81 -2.28 -4.82
CA SER A 317 3.86 -2.69 -5.77
C SER A 317 5.24 -2.35 -5.23
N LEU A 318 6.13 -3.33 -5.15
CA LEU A 318 7.54 -3.08 -4.82
C LEU A 318 8.28 -2.35 -5.94
N ASP A 319 7.78 -2.40 -7.17
CA ASP A 319 8.44 -1.77 -8.33
C ASP A 319 8.17 -0.26 -8.39
N THR A 320 6.95 0.16 -8.08
CA THR A 320 6.49 1.55 -8.28
C THR A 320 6.07 2.24 -6.98
N GLY A 321 5.75 1.48 -5.93
CA GLY A 321 5.10 2.00 -4.72
C GLY A 321 3.62 2.31 -4.92
N ASN A 322 3.02 1.97 -6.06
CA ASN A 322 1.58 2.14 -6.28
C ASN A 322 0.81 1.17 -5.37
N ILE A 323 -0.22 1.71 -4.72
CA ILE A 323 -1.11 0.99 -3.81
C ILE A 323 -2.48 0.89 -4.46
N PHE A 324 -2.97 -0.34 -4.50
CA PHE A 324 -4.26 -0.69 -5.04
C PHE A 324 -5.10 -1.41 -4.00
N GLY A 325 -6.40 -1.20 -4.07
CA GLY A 325 -7.39 -1.84 -3.22
C GLY A 325 -8.34 -2.70 -4.03
N VAL A 326 -8.74 -3.83 -3.45
CA VAL A 326 -9.86 -4.64 -3.94
C VAL A 326 -10.93 -4.63 -2.87
N TYR A 327 -12.11 -4.14 -3.22
CA TYR A 327 -13.20 -3.89 -2.30
C TYR A 327 -14.39 -4.78 -2.61
N PHE A 328 -14.78 -5.62 -1.65
CA PHE A 328 -16.02 -6.38 -1.71
C PHE A 328 -17.12 -5.63 -0.97
N ASP A 329 -18.11 -5.17 -1.73
CA ASP A 329 -19.23 -4.38 -1.22
C ASP A 329 -20.49 -5.20 -1.11
N ILE A 330 -21.27 -4.92 -0.07
CA ILE A 330 -22.69 -5.25 -0.01
C ILE A 330 -23.46 -3.97 0.31
N CYS A 331 -24.37 -3.59 -0.59
CA CYS A 331 -25.26 -2.46 -0.39
C CYS A 331 -26.70 -2.96 -0.19
N ARG A 332 -27.37 -2.48 0.85
CA ARG A 332 -28.78 -2.79 1.14
C ARG A 332 -29.54 -1.50 1.40
N ASN A 333 -30.69 -1.31 0.76
CA ASN A 333 -31.57 -0.18 1.05
C ASN A 333 -31.92 -0.13 2.54
N LEU A 334 -32.06 1.07 3.11
CA LEU A 334 -32.34 1.22 4.55
C LEU A 334 -33.76 0.80 4.92
N ASP A 335 -34.73 0.99 4.02
CA ASP A 335 -36.15 0.73 4.31
C ASP A 335 -36.56 -0.71 4.00
N GLU A 336 -36.06 -1.28 2.90
CA GLU A 336 -36.38 -2.61 2.40
C GLU A 336 -35.12 -3.43 2.07
N PRO A 337 -34.25 -3.72 3.07
CA PRO A 337 -32.93 -4.32 2.87
C PRO A 337 -32.95 -5.74 2.26
N GLU A 338 -34.04 -6.49 2.47
CA GLU A 338 -34.22 -7.84 1.90
C GLU A 338 -34.66 -7.83 0.44
N LYS A 339 -35.22 -6.70 -0.02
CA LYS A 339 -35.78 -6.57 -1.37
C LYS A 339 -34.80 -5.87 -2.32
N TYR A 340 -34.19 -4.79 -1.85
CA TYR A 340 -33.28 -3.99 -2.65
C TYR A 340 -31.87 -4.09 -2.07
N ALA A 341 -31.09 -4.99 -2.67
CA ALA A 341 -29.70 -5.20 -2.31
C ALA A 341 -28.88 -5.58 -3.54
N PHE A 342 -27.60 -5.21 -3.54
CA PHE A 342 -26.64 -5.67 -4.53
C PHE A 342 -25.24 -5.80 -3.93
N SER A 343 -24.36 -6.50 -4.62
CA SER A 343 -22.96 -6.68 -4.22
C SER A 343 -22.04 -6.52 -5.41
N GLN A 344 -20.84 -6.05 -5.16
CA GLN A 344 -19.86 -5.71 -6.19
C GLN A 344 -18.44 -5.95 -5.67
N CYS A 345 -17.53 -6.27 -6.58
CA CYS A 345 -16.10 -6.17 -6.35
C CYS A 345 -15.57 -4.95 -7.12
N GLU A 346 -14.88 -4.04 -6.44
CA GLU A 346 -14.24 -2.87 -7.04
C GLU A 346 -12.71 -3.03 -6.95
N VAL A 347 -11.97 -2.75 -8.02
CA VAL A 347 -10.51 -2.61 -8.01
C VAL A 347 -10.20 -1.12 -8.16
N GLU A 348 -9.45 -0.53 -7.23
CA GLU A 348 -9.15 0.91 -7.20
C GLU A 348 -7.65 1.19 -7.10
N TYR A 349 -7.16 2.21 -7.79
CA TYR A 349 -5.88 2.85 -7.44
C TYR A 349 -6.10 3.83 -6.29
N CYS A 350 -5.46 3.58 -5.15
CA CYS A 350 -5.66 4.38 -3.94
C CYS A 350 -4.70 5.58 -3.90
N ARG A 351 -3.40 5.27 -3.94
CA ARG A 351 -2.28 6.16 -3.61
C ARG A 351 -0.95 5.52 -4.00
N SER A 352 0.16 6.25 -3.84
CA SER A 352 1.51 5.71 -4.01
C SER A 352 2.43 6.15 -2.88
N ARG A 353 3.28 5.23 -2.43
CA ARG A 353 4.38 5.45 -1.48
C ARG A 353 5.70 5.47 -2.26
N THR A 354 6.03 6.63 -2.81
CA THR A 354 7.27 6.83 -3.57
C THR A 354 7.79 8.26 -3.43
N MET A 355 9.11 8.41 -3.52
CA MET A 355 9.80 9.71 -3.57
C MET A 355 10.12 10.16 -5.01
N PHE A 356 9.78 9.32 -5.99
CA PHE A 356 10.06 9.51 -7.40
C PHE A 356 8.76 9.77 -8.18
N ASP A 357 8.89 10.03 -9.47
CA ASP A 357 7.72 10.24 -10.33
C ASP A 357 6.84 8.99 -10.37
N PHE A 358 5.53 9.18 -10.48
CA PHE A 358 4.59 8.09 -10.68
C PHE A 358 4.91 7.33 -11.97
N GLN A 359 5.01 6.01 -11.87
CA GLN A 359 5.29 5.12 -12.99
C GLN A 359 4.22 4.03 -13.05
N LYS A 360 3.89 3.59 -14.27
CA LYS A 360 3.12 2.37 -14.56
C LYS A 360 1.75 2.25 -13.88
N VAL A 361 1.13 3.35 -13.45
CA VAL A 361 -0.15 3.31 -12.68
C VAL A 361 -1.23 2.56 -13.47
N MET A 362 -1.39 2.87 -14.76
CA MET A 362 -2.41 2.24 -15.61
C MET A 362 -2.02 0.80 -15.96
N GLU A 363 -0.74 0.53 -16.23
CA GLU A 363 -0.24 -0.78 -16.59
C GLU A 363 -0.39 -1.78 -15.45
N GLU A 364 -0.01 -1.39 -14.22
CA GLU A 364 -0.22 -2.22 -13.03
C GLU A 364 -1.70 -2.38 -12.71
N TYR A 365 -2.49 -1.31 -12.87
CA TYR A 365 -3.94 -1.38 -12.71
C TYR A 365 -4.58 -2.44 -13.62
N GLU A 366 -4.19 -2.51 -14.90
CA GLU A 366 -4.69 -3.53 -15.82
C GLU A 366 -4.28 -4.95 -15.41
N VAL A 367 -3.03 -5.13 -14.96
CA VAL A 367 -2.54 -6.43 -14.43
C VAL A 367 -3.39 -6.88 -13.24
N ILE A 368 -3.66 -5.97 -12.31
CA ILE A 368 -4.44 -6.26 -11.11
C ILE A 368 -5.88 -6.57 -11.46
N CYS A 369 -6.48 -5.80 -12.37
CA CYS A 369 -7.83 -6.06 -12.82
C CYS A 369 -7.96 -7.44 -13.47
N ALA A 370 -7.01 -7.83 -14.32
CA ALA A 370 -6.98 -9.16 -14.92
C ALA A 370 -6.84 -10.26 -13.86
N TYR A 371 -5.92 -10.09 -12.91
CA TYR A 371 -5.75 -11.02 -11.80
C TYR A 371 -7.02 -11.19 -10.95
N VAL A 372 -7.69 -10.09 -10.60
CA VAL A 372 -8.94 -10.13 -9.82
C VAL A 372 -10.05 -10.82 -10.59
N LYS A 373 -10.20 -10.54 -11.88
CA LYS A 373 -11.19 -11.20 -12.74
C LYS A 373 -10.97 -12.72 -12.79
N ASP A 374 -9.71 -13.14 -12.97
CA ASP A 374 -9.34 -14.56 -12.98
C ASP A 374 -9.58 -15.21 -11.62
N PHE A 375 -9.22 -14.52 -10.53
CA PHE A 375 -9.51 -14.95 -9.17
C PHE A 375 -11.01 -15.18 -8.95
N LEU A 376 -11.86 -14.22 -9.29
CA LEU A 376 -13.32 -14.34 -9.14
C LEU A 376 -13.88 -15.52 -9.96
N THR A 377 -13.35 -15.72 -11.17
CA THR A 377 -13.71 -16.86 -12.03
C THR A 377 -13.32 -18.19 -11.39
N GLN A 378 -12.11 -18.28 -10.82
CA GLN A 378 -11.64 -19.49 -10.11
C GLN A 378 -12.42 -19.78 -8.83
N GLN A 379 -12.92 -18.75 -8.14
CA GLN A 379 -13.84 -18.89 -7.01
C GLN A 379 -15.27 -19.29 -7.45
N GLY A 380 -15.54 -19.42 -8.75
CA GLY A 380 -16.84 -19.80 -9.29
C GLY A 380 -17.90 -18.71 -9.18
N MET A 381 -17.49 -17.43 -9.14
CA MET A 381 -18.42 -16.31 -9.04
C MET A 381 -19.06 -15.98 -10.39
N GLU A 382 -20.38 -15.77 -10.38
CA GLU A 382 -21.10 -15.19 -11.52
C GLU A 382 -21.13 -13.66 -11.35
N PHE A 383 -20.47 -12.95 -12.26
CA PHE A 383 -20.39 -11.49 -12.26
C PHE A 383 -20.43 -10.91 -13.67
N GLU A 384 -20.82 -9.65 -13.75
CA GLU A 384 -20.72 -8.81 -14.95
C GLU A 384 -19.63 -7.76 -14.72
N GLN A 385 -18.71 -7.62 -15.68
CA GLN A 385 -17.78 -6.50 -15.71
C GLN A 385 -18.49 -5.33 -16.39
N ASP A 386 -18.94 -4.36 -15.62
CA ASP A 386 -19.77 -3.26 -16.07
C ASP A 386 -19.35 -1.93 -15.41
N LEU A 387 -20.12 -0.88 -15.71
CA LEU A 387 -19.95 0.44 -15.11
C LEU A 387 -21.10 0.76 -14.15
N PHE A 388 -21.83 -0.26 -13.67
CA PHE A 388 -22.98 -0.11 -12.79
C PHE A 388 -22.52 0.50 -11.46
N SER A 389 -23.06 1.67 -11.14
CA SER A 389 -22.66 2.45 -9.98
C SER A 389 -23.66 2.31 -8.83
N LYS A 390 -23.21 2.71 -7.64
CA LYS A 390 -24.08 2.85 -6.47
C LYS A 390 -25.19 3.90 -6.66
N LEU A 391 -24.96 4.89 -7.54
CA LEU A 391 -26.01 5.82 -7.95
C LEU A 391 -27.08 5.09 -8.77
N ASP A 392 -26.70 4.20 -9.69
CA ASP A 392 -27.66 3.44 -10.49
C ASP A 392 -28.51 2.51 -9.61
N PHE A 393 -27.89 1.85 -8.62
CA PHE A 393 -28.63 1.09 -7.61
C PHE A 393 -29.64 1.95 -6.84
N ALA A 394 -29.20 3.10 -6.31
CA ALA A 394 -30.06 4.00 -5.54
C ALA A 394 -31.20 4.57 -6.40
N ARG A 395 -30.93 4.90 -7.67
CA ARG A 395 -31.92 5.38 -8.65
C ARG A 395 -32.94 4.30 -9.00
N ASN A 396 -32.49 3.08 -9.29
CA ASN A 396 -33.37 1.95 -9.61
C ASN A 396 -34.29 1.60 -8.43
N THR A 397 -33.74 1.61 -7.21
CA THR A 397 -34.50 1.39 -5.97
C THR A 397 -35.55 2.48 -5.77
N TYR A 398 -35.14 3.74 -5.89
CA TYR A 398 -36.05 4.89 -5.78
C TYR A 398 -37.21 4.79 -6.79
N LEU A 399 -36.92 4.49 -8.06
CA LEU A 399 -37.95 4.36 -9.10
C LEU A 399 -38.91 3.20 -8.82
N ALA A 400 -38.41 2.06 -8.33
CA ALA A 400 -39.25 0.93 -7.96
C ALA A 400 -40.18 1.27 -6.78
N GLN A 401 -39.67 1.95 -5.75
CA GLN A 401 -40.46 2.39 -4.60
C GLN A 401 -41.58 3.36 -5.01
N GLN A 402 -41.29 4.30 -5.91
CA GLN A 402 -42.28 5.24 -6.44
C GLN A 402 -43.39 4.53 -7.24
N GLN A 403 -43.06 3.50 -8.02
CA GLN A 403 -44.06 2.69 -8.74
C GLN A 403 -44.95 1.89 -7.78
N GLU A 404 -44.46 1.56 -6.60
CA GLU A 404 -45.18 0.87 -5.54
C GLU A 404 -46.00 1.81 -4.63
N GLY A 405 -45.96 3.12 -4.91
CA GLY A 405 -46.70 4.15 -4.16
C GLY A 405 -46.10 4.44 -2.79
N LYS A 406 -44.78 4.23 -2.63
CA LYS A 406 -44.03 4.50 -1.40
C LYS A 406 -43.19 5.77 -1.49
#